data_AF-G7GX80-F1
#
_entry.id   AF-G7GX80-F1
#
_cell.length_a   1.000
_cell.length_b   1.000
_cell.length_c   1.000
_cell.angle_alpha   90.00
_cell.angle_beta   90.00
_cell.angle_gamma   90.00
#
_symmetry.space_group_name_H-M   'P 1'
#
loop_
_entity.id
_entity.type
_entity.pdbx_description
1 polymer ?
#
loop_
_entity_poly.entity_id
_entity_poly.type
_entity_poly.pdbx_seq_one_letter_code
_entity_poly.pdbx_strand_id
1 'polypeptide(L)'
;MSDARTYDLPAMKQFVDDLDKQIRILTQMHENARGSAKTVRAGLTGKTGETFETKQSEWQQAGEERLEELRAMRDRVANAVKNYEGAERANGSMFQDL
;
A
#
# COMPACT_ATOMS: atom_id res chain seq x y z
N MET A 1 -10.06 -7.75 35.43
CA MET A 1 -8.79 -7.84 34.68
C MET A 1 -9.14 -7.64 33.23
N SER A 2 -8.87 -6.45 32.67
CA SER A 2 -9.05 -6.27 31.22
C SER A 2 -7.96 -7.09 30.54
N ASP A 3 -8.34 -8.05 29.69
CA ASP A 3 -7.41 -8.66 28.73
C ASP A 3 -6.79 -7.52 27.92
N ALA A 4 -5.59 -7.11 28.30
CA ALA A 4 -4.78 -6.24 27.48
C ALA A 4 -4.45 -7.08 26.24
N ARG A 5 -5.24 -6.93 25.17
CA ARG A 5 -4.91 -7.46 23.85
C ARG A 5 -3.51 -6.95 23.53
N THR A 6 -2.52 -7.81 23.78
CA THR A 6 -1.13 -7.52 23.48
C THR A 6 -1.04 -7.69 21.98
N TYR A 7 -0.96 -6.56 21.27
CA TYR A 7 -0.76 -6.60 19.83
C TYR A 7 0.67 -7.07 19.57
N ASP A 8 0.84 -8.02 18.65
CA ASP A 8 2.15 -8.49 18.23
C ASP A 8 2.81 -7.41 17.35
N LEU A 9 3.49 -6.47 18.02
CA LEU A 9 4.21 -5.37 17.40
C LEU A 9 5.23 -5.85 16.34
N PRO A 10 6.03 -6.90 16.58
CA PRO A 10 6.86 -7.50 15.54
C PRO A 10 6.06 -7.92 14.29
N ALA A 11 4.94 -8.64 14.45
CA ALA A 11 4.12 -9.06 13.32
C ALA A 11 3.50 -7.86 12.57
N MET A 12 3.06 -6.83 13.28
CA MET A 12 2.54 -5.61 12.65
C MET A 12 3.60 -4.86 11.86
N LYS A 13 4.85 -4.79 12.35
CA LYS A 13 5.98 -4.20 11.63
C LYS A 13 6.30 -5.00 10.36
N GLN A 14 6.37 -6.33 10.48
CA GLN A 14 6.57 -7.20 9.33
C GLN A 14 5.48 -7.00 8.27
N PHE A 15 4.22 -6.85 8.70
CA PHE A 15 3.12 -6.58 7.78
C PHE A 15 3.27 -5.23 7.05
N VAL A 16 3.75 -4.18 7.72
CA VAL A 16 4.06 -2.89 7.07
C VAL A 16 5.19 -3.05 6.05
N ASP A 17 6.24 -3.79 6.38
CA ASP A 17 7.36 -4.05 5.46
C ASP A 17 6.90 -4.84 4.21
N ASP A 18 6.03 -5.83 4.41
CA ASP A 18 5.43 -6.60 3.33
C ASP A 18 4.55 -5.72 2.43
N LEU A 19 3.75 -4.83 3.01
CA LEU A 19 2.97 -3.85 2.24
C LEU A 19 3.87 -2.90 1.46
N ASP A 20 4.94 -2.37 2.06
CA ASP A 20 5.89 -1.48 1.38
C ASP A 20 6.56 -2.18 0.18
N LYS A 21 6.93 -3.46 0.33
CA LYS A 21 7.47 -4.27 -0.76
C LYS A 21 6.44 -4.46 -1.87
N GLN A 22 5.20 -4.82 -1.54
CA GLN A 22 4.15 -5.05 -2.53
C GLN A 22 3.77 -3.77 -3.27
N ILE A 23 3.61 -2.65 -2.56
CA ILE A 23 3.33 -1.33 -3.16
C ILE A 23 4.41 -0.97 -4.18
N ARG A 24 5.69 -1.19 -3.84
CA ARG A 24 6.81 -0.93 -4.76
C ARG A 24 6.73 -1.78 -6.02
N ILE A 25 6.52 -3.09 -5.86
CA ILE A 25 6.42 -4.03 -6.99
C ILE A 25 5.25 -3.65 -7.90
N LEU A 26 4.07 -3.41 -7.32
CA LEU A 26 2.85 -3.08 -8.07
C LEU A 26 2.97 -1.73 -8.77
N THR A 27 3.58 -0.73 -8.13
CA THR A 27 3.87 0.56 -8.76
C THR A 27 4.78 0.37 -9.98
N GLN A 28 5.84 -0.42 -9.86
CA GLN A 28 6.74 -0.69 -10.98
C GLN A 28 6.03 -1.46 -12.12
N MET A 29 5.22 -2.46 -11.79
CA MET A 29 4.46 -3.22 -12.79
C MET A 29 3.44 -2.34 -13.52
N HIS A 30 2.78 -1.42 -12.80
CA HIS A 30 1.81 -0.49 -13.34
C HIS A 30 2.46 0.50 -14.33
N GLU A 31 3.63 1.05 -13.99
CA GLU A 31 4.43 1.89 -14.89
C GLU A 31 4.96 1.10 -16.11
N ASN A 32 5.42 -0.14 -15.90
CA ASN A 32 5.88 -0.99 -17.00
C ASN A 32 4.74 -1.30 -17.99
N ALA A 33 3.54 -1.56 -17.48
CA ALA A 33 2.35 -1.77 -18.29
C ALA A 33 1.95 -0.50 -19.05
N ARG A 34 2.08 0.68 -18.43
CA ARG A 34 1.89 1.98 -19.09
C ARG A 34 2.86 2.16 -20.26
N GLY A 35 4.14 1.87 -20.04
CA GLY A 35 5.17 1.92 -21.09
C GLY A 35 4.88 0.96 -22.23
N SER A 36 4.58 -0.30 -21.90
CA SER A 36 4.25 -1.35 -22.89
C SER A 36 3.01 -0.98 -23.71
N ALA A 37 2.00 -0.38 -23.08
CA ALA A 37 0.80 0.04 -23.76
C ALA A 37 1.05 1.15 -24.79
N LYS A 38 1.98 2.09 -24.52
CA LYS A 38 2.37 3.11 -25.51
C LYS A 38 2.94 2.45 -26.77
N THR A 39 3.78 1.41 -26.62
CA THR A 39 4.33 0.65 -27.74
C THR A 39 3.23 -0.06 -28.54
N VAL A 40 2.29 -0.72 -27.86
CA VAL A 40 1.16 -1.40 -28.52
C VAL A 40 0.28 -0.38 -29.26
N ARG A 41 -0.06 0.74 -28.62
CA ARG A 41 -0.92 1.80 -29.19
C ARG A 41 -0.36 2.38 -30.49
N ALA A 42 0.96 2.47 -30.63
CA ALA A 42 1.62 2.98 -31.83
C ALA A 42 1.34 2.12 -33.08
N GLY A 43 1.07 0.82 -32.91
CA GLY A 43 0.71 -0.09 -34.00
C GLY A 43 -0.78 -0.16 -34.31
N LEU A 44 -1.63 0.51 -33.52
CA LEU A 44 -3.09 0.46 -33.67
C LEU A 44 -3.60 1.72 -34.37
N THR A 45 -4.50 1.54 -35.33
CA THR A 45 -5.14 2.62 -36.09
C THR A 45 -6.67 2.57 -35.95
N GLY A 46 -7.30 3.70 -36.26
CA GLY A 46 -8.75 3.85 -36.22
C GLY A 46 -9.37 3.47 -34.88
N LYS A 47 -10.59 2.94 -34.94
CA LYS A 47 -11.43 2.61 -33.78
C LYS A 47 -10.79 1.64 -32.79
N THR A 48 -9.92 0.74 -33.27
CA THR A 48 -9.18 -0.18 -32.40
C THR A 48 -8.18 0.55 -31.52
N GLY A 49 -7.46 1.53 -32.08
CA GLY A 49 -6.53 2.36 -31.32
C GLY A 49 -7.23 3.19 -30.25
N GLU A 50 -8.37 3.82 -30.61
CA GLU A 50 -9.20 4.58 -29.67
C GLU A 50 -9.75 3.70 -28.54
N THR A 51 -10.26 2.52 -28.87
CA THR A 51 -10.80 1.58 -27.87
C THR A 51 -9.70 1.08 -26.93
N PHE A 52 -8.52 0.77 -27.47
CA PHE A 52 -7.37 0.37 -26.68
C PHE A 52 -6.95 1.48 -25.70
N GLU A 53 -6.87 2.72 -26.17
CA GLU A 53 -6.49 3.88 -25.37
C GLU A 53 -7.47 4.11 -24.22
N THR A 54 -8.77 4.04 -24.48
CA THR A 54 -9.81 4.12 -23.43
C THR A 54 -9.66 3.00 -22.40
N LYS A 55 -9.55 1.74 -22.85
CA LYS A 55 -9.43 0.60 -21.93
C LYS A 55 -8.14 0.61 -21.13
N GLN A 56 -7.06 1.10 -21.74
CA GLN A 56 -5.81 1.28 -21.04
C GLN A 56 -5.91 2.37 -19.98
N SER A 57 -6.54 3.51 -20.30
CA SER A 57 -6.75 4.60 -19.35
C SER A 57 -7.59 4.15 -18.15
N GLU A 58 -8.71 3.45 -18.40
CA GLU A 58 -9.55 2.85 -17.35
C GLU A 58 -8.74 1.90 -16.46
N TRP A 59 -7.91 1.03 -17.05
CA TRP A 59 -7.06 0.11 -16.29
C TRP A 59 -6.00 0.83 -15.46
N GLN A 60 -5.40 1.90 -15.99
CA GLN A 60 -4.42 2.71 -15.29
C GLN A 60 -5.05 3.38 -14.07
N GLN A 61 -6.19 4.04 -14.26
CA GLN A 61 -6.91 4.71 -13.20
C GLN A 61 -7.30 3.72 -12.08
N ALA A 62 -7.91 2.59 -12.44
CA ALA A 62 -8.27 1.57 -11.46
C ALA A 62 -7.04 1.02 -10.72
N GLY A 63 -5.91 0.87 -11.40
CA GLY A 63 -4.65 0.46 -10.77
C GLY A 63 -4.10 1.50 -9.79
N GLU A 64 -4.20 2.79 -10.10
CA GLU A 64 -3.79 3.89 -9.21
C GLU A 64 -4.66 3.93 -7.96
N GLU A 65 -5.98 3.84 -8.11
CA GLU A 65 -6.93 3.79 -6.98
C GLU A 65 -6.61 2.62 -6.02
N ARG A 66 -6.29 1.44 -6.56
CA ARG A 66 -5.88 0.29 -5.72
C ARG A 66 -4.54 0.48 -5.03
N LEU A 67 -3.58 1.12 -5.69
CA LEU A 67 -2.29 1.48 -5.07
C LEU A 67 -2.48 2.48 -3.92
N GLU A 68 -3.39 3.44 -4.07
CA GLU A 68 -3.74 4.39 -3.01
C GLU A 68 -4.41 3.71 -1.82
N GLU A 69 -5.36 2.79 -2.05
CA GLU A 69 -5.96 1.99 -0.99
C GLU A 69 -4.92 1.19 -0.18
N LEU A 70 -3.95 0.58 -0.87
CA LEU A 70 -2.86 -0.16 -0.22
C LEU A 70 -1.97 0.77 0.61
N ARG A 71 -1.61 1.95 0.09
CA ARG A 71 -0.85 2.97 0.84
C ARG A 71 -1.60 3.44 2.07
N ALA A 72 -2.91 3.70 1.94
CA ALA A 72 -3.75 4.07 3.07
C ALA A 72 -3.83 2.97 4.14
N MET A 73 -3.91 1.70 3.73
CA MET A 73 -3.88 0.57 4.66
C MET A 73 -2.54 0.48 5.39
N ARG A 74 -1.44 0.61 4.64
CA ARG A 74 -0.08 0.64 5.18
C ARG A 74 0.07 1.73 6.23
N ASP A 75 -0.38 2.95 5.94
CA ASP A 75 -0.27 4.08 6.87
C ASP A 75 -1.12 3.90 8.12
N ARG A 76 -2.32 3.31 8.00
CA ARG A 76 -3.15 2.96 9.17
C ARG A 76 -2.42 2.00 10.10
N VAL A 77 -1.81 0.94 9.57
CA VAL A 77 -1.07 -0.02 10.40
C VAL A 77 0.19 0.60 10.98
N ALA A 78 0.96 1.36 10.20
CA ALA A 78 2.16 2.04 10.69
C ALA A 78 1.85 3.03 11.83
N ASN A 79 0.74 3.75 11.74
CA ASN A 79 0.27 4.63 12.81
C ASN A 79 -0.18 3.84 14.04
N ALA A 80 -0.85 2.70 13.87
CA ALA A 80 -1.21 1.81 14.97
C ALA A 80 0.04 1.30 15.71
N VAL A 81 1.07 0.84 14.97
CA VAL A 81 2.37 0.44 15.54
C VAL A 81 2.97 1.55 16.41
N LYS A 82 3.04 2.78 15.88
CA LYS A 82 3.58 3.93 16.64
C LYS A 82 2.80 4.20 17.93
N ASN A 83 1.47 4.11 17.87
CA ASN A 83 0.62 4.35 19.04
C ASN A 83 0.82 3.29 20.12
N TYR A 84 0.89 2.01 19.73
CA TYR A 84 1.12 0.92 20.67
C TYR A 84 2.52 0.98 21.29
N GLU A 85 3.56 1.29 20.51
CA GLU A 85 4.90 1.53 21.07
C GLU A 85 4.92 2.70 22.06
N GLY A 86 4.18 3.78 21.76
CA GLY A 86 4.04 4.91 22.67
C GLY A 86 3.36 4.52 23.99
N ALA A 87 2.30 3.72 23.92
CA ALA A 87 1.59 3.21 25.09
C ALA A 87 2.45 2.26 25.94
N GLU A 88 3.22 1.36 25.31
CA GLU A 88 4.15 0.48 26.02
C GLU A 88 5.24 1.26 26.76
N ARG A 89 5.82 2.29 26.13
CA ARG A 89 6.82 3.16 26.78
C ARG A 89 6.23 3.92 27.96
N ALA A 90 5.04 4.51 27.81
CA ALA A 90 4.37 5.26 28.87
C ALA A 90 4.00 4.37 30.07
N ASN A 91 3.52 3.15 29.81
CA ASN A 91 3.23 2.18 30.86
C ASN A 91 4.54 1.74 31.55
N GLY A 92 5.60 1.45 30.79
CA GLY A 92 6.90 1.07 31.34
C GLY A 92 7.52 2.14 32.26
N SER A 93 7.40 3.42 31.90
CA SER A 93 7.87 4.52 32.75
C SER A 93 7.05 4.64 34.04
N MET A 94 5.72 4.49 33.98
CA MET A 94 4.88 4.57 35.17
C MET A 94 5.14 3.45 36.20
N PHE A 95 5.59 2.28 35.76
CA PHE A 95 5.96 1.17 36.65
C PHE A 95 7.41 1.21 37.14
N GLN A 96 8.28 2.04 36.55
CA GLN A 96 9.64 2.29 37.06
C GLN A 96 9.71 3.42 38.09
N ASP A 97 8.70 4.32 38.10
CA ASP A 97 8.61 5.45 39.04
C ASP A 97 7.81 5.12 40.33
N LEU A 98 7.48 3.84 40.58
CA LEU A 98 6.85 3.31 41.80
C LEU A 98 7.86 2.49 42.62
#